data_AF-A0AAJ1UV77-F1
#
_entry.id   AF-A0AAJ1UV77-F1
#
_cell.length_a   1.000
_cell.length_b   1.000
_cell.length_c   1.000
_cell.angle_alpha   90.00
_cell.angle_beta   90.00
_cell.angle_gamma   90.00
#
_symmetry.space_group_name_H-M   'P 1'
#
loop_
_entity.id
_entity.type
_entity.pdbx_description
1 polymer ?
#
loop_
_entity_poly.entity_id
_entity_poly.type
_entity_poly.pdbx_seq_one_letter_code
_entity_poly.pdbx_strand_id
1 'polypeptide(L)' 'RPCQGLFVCENCGYKANADFVGAQNIKKRFEDYMSSDGAVVEPALNLTAVKEPLPLVSSRVSQEAPFERWE' A
#
# COMPACT_ATOMS: atom_id res chain seq x y z
N ARG A 1 8.70 21.62 15.18
CA ARG A 1 7.33 22.14 15.01
C ARG A 1 6.46 21.55 16.11
N PRO A 2 5.64 22.33 16.83
CA PRO A 2 5.09 21.92 18.14
C PRO A 2 4.07 20.77 18.09
N CYS A 3 3.63 20.33 16.90
CA CYS A 3 2.66 19.25 16.73
C CYS A 3 3.19 18.11 15.84
N GLN A 4 4.52 17.95 15.72
CA GLN A 4 5.08 16.83 14.97
C GLN A 4 4.63 15.50 15.61
N GLY A 5 3.91 14.69 14.84
CA GLY A 5 3.45 13.36 15.25
C GLY A 5 2.04 13.28 15.84
N LEU A 6 1.30 14.40 16.00
CA LEU A 6 -0.09 14.37 16.47
C LEU A 6 -1.05 14.84 15.38
N PHE A 7 -1.97 13.95 14.99
CA PHE A 7 -3.13 14.27 14.18
C PHE A 7 -4.31 14.67 15.07
N VAL A 8 -5.01 15.75 14.71
CA VAL A 8 -6.26 16.17 15.34
C VAL A 8 -7.29 16.42 14.24
N CYS A 9 -8.43 15.73 14.30
CA CYS A 9 -9.56 15.99 13.43
C CYS A 9 -10.32 17.22 13.91
N GLU A 10 -10.41 18.26 13.10
CA GLU A 10 -11.10 19.51 13.45
C GLU A 10 -12.63 19.34 13.54
N ASN A 11 -13.19 18.31 12.89
CA ASN A 11 -14.63 18.12 12.84
C ASN A 11 -15.20 17.33 14.04
N CYS A 12 -14.46 16.36 14.57
CA CYS A 12 -14.90 15.52 15.70
C CYS A 12 -13.96 15.55 16.91
N GLY A 13 -12.84 16.29 16.83
CA GLY A 13 -11.86 16.38 17.91
C GLY A 13 -11.02 15.11 18.10
N TYR A 14 -11.14 14.10 17.23
CA TYR A 14 -10.37 12.87 17.31
C TYR A 14 -8.87 13.15 17.27
N LYS A 15 -8.11 12.59 18.21
CA LYS A 15 -6.66 12.75 18.30
C LYS A 15 -5.97 11.40 18.17
N ALA A 16 -4.95 11.32 17.34
CA ALA A 16 -4.16 10.11 17.13
C ALA A 16 -2.74 10.46 16.69
N ASN A 17 -1.86 9.45 16.67
CA ASN A 17 -0.54 9.63 16.06
C ASN A 17 -0.70 9.91 14.55
N ALA A 18 0.04 10.90 14.04
CA ALA A 18 -0.06 11.33 12.65
C ALA A 18 0.44 10.28 11.65
N ASP A 19 1.49 9.53 11.98
CA ASP A 19 2.05 8.47 11.13
C ASP A 19 1.08 7.29 11.02
N PHE A 20 0.42 6.93 12.13
CA PHE A 20 -0.62 5.89 12.16
C PHE A 20 -1.82 6.25 11.28
N VAL A 21 -2.30 7.50 11.36
CA VAL A 21 -3.39 7.98 10.49
C VAL A 21 -2.93 8.06 9.04
N GLY A 22 -1.68 8.46 8.81
CA GLY A 22 -1.06 8.44 7.48
C GLY A 22 -1.06 7.05 6.85
N ALA A 23 -0.61 6.03 7.59
CA ALA A 23 -0.61 4.64 7.13
C ALA A 23 -2.02 4.14 6.77
N GLN A 24 -3.02 4.45 7.61
CA GLN A 24 -4.41 4.09 7.32
C GLN A 24 -4.96 4.79 6.06
N ASN A 25 -4.62 6.05 5.85
CA ASN A 25 -5.06 6.79 4.66
C ASN A 25 -4.44 6.23 3.37
N ILE A 26 -3.17 5.83 3.41
CA ILE A 26 -2.50 5.18 2.27
C ILE A 26 -3.16 3.84 1.97
N LYS A 27 -3.37 3.01 3.00
CA LYS A 27 -4.06 1.72 2.86
C LYS A 27 -5.43 1.91 2.21
N LYS A 28 -6.24 2.83 2.74
CA LYS A 28 -7.57 3.10 2.21
C LYS A 28 -7.55 3.51 0.74
N ARG A 29 -6.64 4.41 0.36
CA ARG A 29 -6.50 4.82 -1.06
C ARG A 29 -6.07 3.66 -1.96
N PHE A 30 -5.19 2.80 -1.49
CA PHE A 30 -4.79 1.61 -2.23
C PHE A 30 -5.97 0.64 -2.41
N GLU A 31 -6.73 0.37 -1.34
CA GLU A 31 -7.94 -0.47 -1.41
C GLU A 31 -8.99 0.12 -2.35
N ASP A 32 -9.25 1.42 -2.25
CA ASP A 32 -10.17 2.15 -3.14
C ASP A 32 -9.72 2.05 -4.60
N TYR A 33 -8.42 2.26 -4.88
CA TYR A 33 -7.84 2.14 -6.21
C TYR A 33 -7.96 0.72 -6.77
N MET A 34 -7.55 -0.29 -6.00
CA MET A 34 -7.63 -1.70 -6.41
C MET A 34 -9.06 -2.16 -6.64
N SER A 35 -10.01 -1.63 -5.87
CA SER A 35 -11.44 -1.96 -6.00
C SER A 35 -12.12 -1.28 -7.19
N SER A 36 -11.62 -0.11 -7.62
CA SER A 36 -12.23 0.69 -8.70
C SER A 36 -11.57 0.48 -10.06
N ASP A 37 -10.25 0.62 -10.14
CA ASP A 37 -9.50 0.59 -11.41
C ASP A 37 -8.82 -0.76 -11.68
N GLY A 38 -8.86 -1.69 -10.71
CA GLY A 38 -8.00 -2.87 -10.73
C GLY A 38 -6.51 -2.49 -10.63
N ALA A 39 -5.62 -3.47 -10.70
CA ALA A 39 -4.18 -3.19 -10.70
C ALA A 39 -3.74 -2.69 -12.09
N VAL A 40 -3.81 -1.38 -12.35
CA VAL A 40 -3.12 -0.79 -13.51
C VAL A 40 -1.64 -0.78 -13.19
N VAL A 41 -0.92 -1.75 -13.75
CA VAL A 41 0.54 -1.84 -13.68
C VAL A 41 1.12 -1.20 -14.93
N GLU A 42 1.86 -0.11 -14.75
CA GLU A 42 2.68 0.43 -15.83
C GLU A 42 3.81 -0.56 -16.12
N PRO A 43 3.98 -1.02 -17.37
CA PRO A 43 5.09 -1.88 -17.73
C PRO A 43 6.40 -1.14 -17.46
N ALA A 44 7.36 -1.83 -16.87
CA ALA A 44 8.68 -1.24 -16.61
C ALA A 44 9.31 -0.74 -17.91
N LEU A 45 9.86 0.48 -17.89
CA LEU A 45 10.48 1.14 -19.06
C LEU A 45 11.82 0.52 -19.48
N ASN A 46 12.16 -0.66 -18.98
CA ASN A 46 13.36 -1.42 -19.35
C ASN A 46 13.15 -2.30 -20.61
N LEU A 47 12.21 -1.94 -21.48
CA LEU A 47 11.96 -2.61 -22.76
C LEU A 47 13.05 -2.30 -23.80
N THR A 48 14.31 -2.61 -23.49
CA THR A 48 15.25 -3.04 -24.53
C THR A 48 15.02 -4.53 -24.76
N ALA A 49 14.09 -4.85 -25.66
CA ALA A 49 13.87 -6.17 -26.27
C ALA A 49 13.72 -7.36 -25.29
N VAL A 50 12.54 -7.50 -24.68
CA VAL A 50 12.11 -8.82 -24.20
C VAL A 50 11.73 -9.65 -25.43
N LYS A 51 12.63 -10.53 -25.88
CA LYS A 51 12.25 -11.66 -26.73
C LYS A 51 11.36 -12.58 -25.90
N GLU A 52 10.12 -12.73 -26.36
CA GLU A 52 9.07 -13.64 -25.88
C GLU A 52 8.34 -13.25 -24.57
N PRO A 53 6.98 -13.27 -24.59
CA PRO A 53 6.21 -13.04 -23.38
C PRO A 53 6.41 -14.19 -22.39
N LEU A 54 6.78 -13.85 -21.16
CA LEU A 54 6.85 -14.81 -20.06
C LEU A 54 5.45 -15.41 -19.81
N PRO A 55 5.34 -16.75 -19.63
CA PRO A 55 4.06 -17.37 -19.38
C PRO A 55 3.44 -16.83 -18.08
N LEU A 56 2.15 -16.52 -18.13
CA LEU A 56 1.32 -16.16 -16.98
C LEU A 56 1.47 -17.23 -15.89
N VAL A 57 2.28 -16.95 -14.88
CA VAL A 57 2.37 -17.82 -13.69
C VAL A 57 1.09 -17.61 -12.90
N SER A 58 0.22 -18.62 -12.95
CA SER A 58 -0.97 -18.75 -12.09
C SER A 58 -0.57 -18.56 -10.63
N SER A 59 -1.13 -17.55 -9.97
CA SER A 59 -0.92 -17.23 -8.57
C SER A 59 -1.32 -18.40 -7.66
N ARG A 60 -0.36 -19.22 -7.26
CA ARG A 60 -0.48 -19.96 -6.00
C ARG A 60 -0.13 -18.99 -4.89
N VAL A 61 -1.13 -18.64 -4.10
CA VAL A 61 -0.99 -17.98 -2.80
C VAL A 61 -0.12 -18.87 -1.93
N SER A 62 1.17 -18.56 -1.83
CA SER A 62 2.05 -19.15 -0.82
C SER A 62 1.91 -18.31 0.45
N GLN A 63 1.14 -18.89 1.38
CA GLN A 63 1.14 -18.77 2.84
C GLN A 63 1.91 -17.60 3.48
N GLU A 64 1.20 -16.88 4.35
CA GLU A 64 1.72 -15.82 5.21
C GLU A 64 2.95 -16.26 6.01
N ALA A 65 4.01 -15.45 5.96
CA ALA A 65 5.13 -15.58 6.89
C ALA A 65 4.67 -15.17 8.30
N PRO A 66 5.04 -15.92 9.36
CA PRO A 66 4.66 -15.55 10.72
C PRO A 66 5.33 -14.24 11.13
N PHE A 67 4.53 -13.35 11.74
CA PHE A 67 4.97 -12.08 12.31
C PHE A 67 5.96 -12.31 13.45
N GLU A 68 7.24 -12.07 13.22
CA GLU A 68 8.24 -12.05 14.29
C GLU A 68 8.06 -10.79 15.15
N ARG A 69 7.79 -11.03 16.44
CA ARG A 69 7.74 -10.02 17.49
C ARG A 69 9.17 -9.57 17.78
N TRP A 70 9.50 -8.33 17.40
CA TRP A 70 10.70 -7.66 17.88
C TRP A 70 10.42 -7.16 19.30
N GLU A 71 11.05 -7.80 20.29
CA GLU A 71 11.13 -7.30 21.69
C GLU A 71 12.16 -6.18 21.81
#